data_AF-A0A9X3X5P3-F1
#
_entry.id   AF-A0A9X3X5P3-F1
#
_cell.length_a   1.000
_cell.length_b   1.000
_cell.length_c   1.000
_cell.angle_alpha   90.00
_cell.angle_beta   90.00
_cell.angle_gamma   90.00
#
_symmetry.space_group_name_H-M   'P 1'
#
loop_
_entity.id
_entity.type
_entity.pdbx_description
1 polymer ?
#
loop_
_entity_poly.entity_id
_entity_poly.type
_entity_poly.pdbx_seq_one_letter_code
_entity_poly.pdbx_strand_id
1 'polypeptide(L)'
;MRAQRSGSIAPPRASVPPRASVPPPMLDPASELLALLADLSPHGVAALLAHARKLRDDERRRGSAPPLIVLSPRDFAVRVGHAATELLLGRDDGKVFIAALFRSLEDRGETSGLGLAEFKNRLLMAHQAGLLVLSRFELGERADAATITASEIRHLGAAFHHVLVRRPKSEGSK
;
A
#
# COMPACT_ATOMS: atom_id res chain seq x y z
N MET A 1 -48.52 -75.21 -14.54
CA MET A 1 -49.27 -73.94 -14.68
C MET A 1 -49.26 -73.24 -13.32
N ARG A 2 -48.55 -72.11 -13.20
CA ARG A 2 -48.38 -71.38 -11.92
C ARG A 2 -48.89 -69.95 -12.10
N ALA A 3 -49.81 -69.56 -11.23
CA ALA A 3 -50.55 -68.29 -11.27
C ALA A 3 -49.66 -67.09 -10.94
N GLN A 4 -49.90 -66.00 -11.68
CA GLN A 4 -49.29 -64.68 -11.53
C GLN A 4 -49.88 -63.95 -10.32
N ARG A 5 -49.03 -63.29 -9.53
CA ARG A 5 -49.43 -62.28 -8.54
C ARG A 5 -48.93 -60.91 -8.99
N SER A 6 -49.85 -59.96 -8.97
CA SER A 6 -49.69 -58.54 -9.25
C SER A 6 -48.69 -57.88 -8.30
N GLY A 7 -47.74 -57.13 -8.87
CA GLY A 7 -46.94 -56.12 -8.17
C GLY A 7 -47.12 -54.79 -8.89
N SER A 8 -47.92 -53.90 -8.30
CA SER A 8 -48.08 -52.51 -8.72
C SER A 8 -46.84 -51.73 -8.29
N ILE A 9 -46.09 -51.17 -9.25
CA ILE A 9 -44.95 -50.28 -8.99
C ILE A 9 -45.32 -48.93 -9.58
N ALA A 10 -45.58 -47.94 -8.71
CA ALA A 10 -45.74 -46.54 -9.07
C ALA A 10 -44.37 -45.94 -9.45
N PRO A 11 -44.30 -45.00 -10.42
CA PRO A 11 -43.04 -44.35 -10.77
C PRO A 11 -42.63 -43.30 -9.73
N PRO A 12 -41.32 -43.07 -9.51
CA PRO A 12 -40.85 -42.05 -8.59
C PRO A 12 -41.12 -40.63 -9.12
N ARG A 13 -41.61 -39.76 -8.23
CA ARG A 13 -41.78 -38.32 -8.47
C ARG A 13 -40.43 -37.70 -8.85
N ALA A 14 -40.39 -37.04 -9.99
CA ALA A 14 -39.26 -36.21 -10.40
C ALA A 14 -39.06 -35.06 -9.40
N SER A 15 -37.88 -35.00 -8.79
CA SER A 15 -37.44 -33.89 -7.95
C SER A 15 -37.19 -32.67 -8.85
N VAL A 16 -37.95 -31.60 -8.63
CA VAL A 16 -37.71 -30.30 -9.25
C VAL A 16 -36.44 -29.70 -8.63
N PRO A 17 -35.40 -29.32 -9.40
CA PRO A 17 -34.22 -28.68 -8.85
C PRO A 17 -34.56 -27.27 -8.33
N PRO A 18 -33.92 -26.79 -7.25
CA PRO A 18 -34.12 -25.44 -6.75
C PRO A 18 -33.67 -24.42 -7.82
N ARG A 19 -34.51 -23.41 -8.07
CA ARG A 19 -34.17 -22.24 -8.88
C ARG A 19 -32.85 -21.66 -8.35
N ALA A 20 -31.81 -21.66 -9.19
CA ALA A 20 -30.59 -20.92 -8.91
C ALA A 20 -30.97 -19.45 -8.69
N SER A 21 -30.69 -18.94 -7.50
CA SER A 21 -30.74 -17.50 -7.21
C SER A 21 -29.76 -16.81 -8.16
N VAL A 22 -30.30 -16.05 -9.11
CA VAL A 22 -29.50 -15.19 -9.98
C VAL A 22 -28.80 -14.17 -9.08
N PRO A 23 -27.46 -14.12 -9.03
CA PRO A 23 -26.77 -13.07 -8.29
C PRO A 23 -27.16 -11.71 -8.85
N PRO A 24 -27.26 -10.65 -8.03
CA PRO A 24 -27.52 -9.30 -8.54
C PRO A 24 -26.48 -8.97 -9.62
N PRO A 25 -26.86 -8.29 -10.72
CA PRO A 25 -25.89 -7.87 -11.71
C PRO A 25 -24.87 -7.01 -10.98
N MET A 26 -23.64 -7.51 -10.86
CA MET A 26 -22.50 -6.66 -10.52
C MET A 26 -22.47 -5.60 -11.60
N LEU A 27 -22.78 -4.35 -11.23
CA LEU A 27 -22.73 -3.23 -12.15
C LEU A 27 -21.33 -3.22 -12.79
N ASP A 28 -21.31 -3.08 -14.11
CA ASP A 28 -20.06 -2.94 -14.84
C ASP A 28 -19.36 -1.66 -14.37
N PRO A 29 -18.15 -1.74 -13.79
CA PRO A 29 -17.46 -0.58 -13.24
C PRO A 29 -17.20 0.50 -14.30
N ALA A 30 -17.13 0.14 -15.59
CA ALA A 30 -17.02 1.12 -16.66
C ALA A 30 -18.31 1.94 -16.81
N SER A 31 -19.47 1.30 -16.65
CA SER A 31 -20.78 1.94 -16.72
C SER A 31 -21.02 2.90 -15.54
N GLU A 32 -20.60 2.54 -14.32
CA GLU A 32 -20.67 3.46 -13.16
C GLU A 32 -19.74 4.66 -13.33
N LEU A 33 -18.51 4.44 -13.80
CA LEU A 33 -17.56 5.52 -14.04
C LEU A 33 -18.08 6.51 -15.09
N LEU A 34 -18.72 6.02 -16.15
CA LEU A 34 -19.35 6.85 -17.18
C LEU A 34 -20.46 7.75 -16.62
N ALA A 35 -21.30 7.22 -15.73
CA ALA A 35 -22.34 7.99 -15.08
C ALA A 35 -21.74 9.11 -14.19
N LEU A 36 -20.71 8.79 -13.40
CA LEU A 36 -20.02 9.77 -12.56
C LEU A 36 -19.30 10.84 -13.38
N LEU A 37 -18.69 10.47 -14.51
CA LEU A 37 -18.03 11.41 -15.42
C LEU A 37 -19.01 12.39 -16.06
N ALA A 38 -20.25 11.96 -16.33
CA ALA A 38 -21.30 12.80 -16.91
C ALA A 38 -21.75 13.93 -15.95
N ASP A 39 -21.63 13.71 -14.65
CA ASP A 39 -21.98 14.69 -13.61
C ASP A 39 -20.83 15.67 -13.30
N LEU A 40 -19.63 15.43 -13.82
CA LEU A 40 -18.48 16.29 -13.57
C LEU A 40 -18.42 17.49 -14.53
N SER A 41 -18.05 18.65 -13.98
CA SER A 41 -17.65 19.78 -14.80
C SER A 41 -16.40 19.46 -15.65
N PRO A 42 -16.14 20.19 -16.75
CA PRO A 42 -14.92 20.02 -17.55
C PRO A 42 -13.62 20.11 -16.73
N HIS A 43 -13.61 20.96 -15.69
CA HIS A 43 -12.48 21.08 -14.77
C HIS A 43 -12.33 19.84 -13.87
N GLY A 44 -13.45 19.26 -13.42
CA GLY A 44 -13.46 18.01 -12.65
C GLY A 44 -12.93 16.83 -13.47
N VAL A 45 -13.36 16.70 -14.72
CA VAL A 45 -12.85 15.69 -15.65
C VAL A 45 -11.34 15.88 -15.91
N ALA A 46 -10.89 17.11 -16.12
CA ALA A 46 -9.47 17.41 -16.32
C ALA A 46 -8.62 17.05 -15.09
N ALA A 47 -9.08 17.37 -13.88
CA ALA A 47 -8.41 17.02 -12.63
C ALA A 47 -8.32 15.49 -12.43
N LEU A 48 -9.41 14.77 -12.70
CA LEU A 48 -9.44 13.31 -12.61
C LEU A 48 -8.49 12.66 -13.63
N LEU A 49 -8.47 13.14 -14.87
CA LEU A 49 -7.54 12.64 -15.90
C LEU A 49 -6.08 12.92 -15.54
N ALA A 50 -5.78 14.09 -14.98
CA ALA A 50 -4.43 14.41 -14.50
C ALA A 50 -4.01 13.48 -13.35
N HIS A 51 -4.91 13.21 -12.42
CA HIS A 51 -4.68 12.30 -11.31
C HIS A 51 -4.49 10.85 -11.78
N ALA A 52 -5.34 10.37 -12.70
CA ALA A 52 -5.23 9.03 -13.28
C ALA A 52 -3.93 8.84 -14.07
N ARG A 53 -3.45 9.88 -14.78
CA ARG A 53 -2.13 9.87 -15.44
C ARG A 53 -1.01 9.76 -14.42
N LYS A 54 -1.05 10.58 -13.37
CA LYS A 54 -0.08 10.49 -12.26
C LYS A 54 -0.07 9.08 -11.66
N LEU A 55 -1.23 8.51 -11.35
CA LEU A 55 -1.34 7.18 -10.75
C LEU A 55 -0.76 6.09 -11.67
N ARG A 56 -1.09 6.13 -12.96
CA ARG A 56 -0.56 5.19 -13.96
C ARG A 56 0.94 5.35 -14.15
N ASP A 57 1.44 6.59 -14.16
CA ASP A 57 2.87 6.85 -14.29
C ASP A 57 3.62 6.38 -13.02
N ASP A 58 3.01 6.52 -11.85
CA ASP A 58 3.51 5.98 -10.59
C ASP A 58 3.45 4.44 -10.57
N GLU A 59 2.41 3.81 -11.12
CA GLU A 59 2.32 2.35 -11.31
C GLU A 59 3.37 1.83 -12.30
N ARG A 60 3.59 2.53 -13.42
CA ARG A 60 4.65 2.20 -14.37
C ARG A 60 6.04 2.33 -13.75
N ARG A 61 6.24 3.35 -12.90
CA ARG A 61 7.46 3.49 -12.09
C ARG A 61 7.60 2.35 -11.07
N ARG A 62 6.50 1.92 -10.44
CA ARG A 62 6.48 0.77 -9.51
C ARG A 62 6.86 -0.55 -10.17
N GLY A 63 6.36 -0.84 -11.39
CA GLY A 63 6.66 -2.08 -12.11
C GLY A 63 8.04 -2.18 -12.77
N SER A 64 8.79 -1.08 -12.87
CA SER A 64 10.11 -1.02 -13.53
C SER A 64 11.25 -0.57 -12.61
N ALA A 65 10.96 -0.22 -11.35
CA ALA A 65 11.98 0.24 -10.43
C ALA A 65 12.84 -0.94 -9.93
N PRO A 66 14.18 -0.81 -9.90
CA PRO A 66 15.02 -1.81 -9.27
C PRO A 66 14.62 -1.97 -7.79
N PRO A 67 14.57 -3.21 -7.28
CA PRO A 67 14.18 -3.46 -5.89
C PRO A 67 15.14 -2.75 -4.94
N LEU A 68 14.66 -2.34 -3.77
CA LEU A 68 15.45 -1.55 -2.82
C LEU A 68 16.79 -2.21 -2.45
N ILE A 69 16.85 -3.54 -2.48
CA ILE A 69 18.04 -4.33 -2.15
C ILE A 69 19.23 -4.11 -3.10
N VAL A 70 18.99 -3.79 -4.38
CA VAL A 70 20.09 -3.60 -5.35
C VAL A 70 20.53 -2.14 -5.48
N LEU A 71 19.84 -1.21 -4.83
CA LEU A 71 20.16 0.21 -4.93
C LEU A 71 21.48 0.55 -4.22
N SER A 72 22.16 1.57 -4.74
CA SER A 72 23.26 2.20 -4.00
C SER A 72 22.75 2.84 -2.70
N PRO A 73 23.61 3.11 -1.69
CA PRO A 73 23.17 3.79 -0.46
C PRO A 73 22.50 5.14 -0.73
N ARG A 74 22.96 5.88 -1.75
CA ARG A 74 22.38 7.17 -2.15
C ARG A 74 21.00 7.02 -2.78
N ASP A 75 20.85 6.10 -3.73
CA ASP A 75 19.57 5.90 -4.41
C ASP A 75 18.52 5.31 -3.46
N PHE A 76 18.97 4.43 -2.56
CA PHE A 76 18.16 3.95 -1.45
C PHE A 76 17.67 5.11 -0.58
N ALA A 77 18.56 6.00 -0.14
CA ALA A 77 18.20 7.16 0.67
C ALA A 77 17.19 8.07 -0.02
N VAL A 78 17.40 8.38 -1.30
CA VAL A 78 16.47 9.19 -2.10
C VAL A 78 15.10 8.52 -2.20
N ARG A 79 15.07 7.21 -2.48
CA ARG A 79 13.81 6.47 -2.62
C ARG A 79 13.04 6.40 -1.31
N VAL A 80 13.72 6.12 -0.20
CA VAL A 80 13.15 6.10 1.15
C VAL A 80 12.64 7.49 1.53
N GLY A 81 13.38 8.55 1.22
CA GLY A 81 12.96 9.94 1.48
C GLY A 81 11.69 10.32 0.70
N HIS A 82 11.60 9.93 -0.58
CA HIS A 82 10.39 10.14 -1.38
C HIS A 82 9.19 9.38 -0.80
N ALA A 83 9.37 8.10 -0.47
CA ALA A 83 8.34 7.28 0.16
C ALA A 83 7.86 7.88 1.49
N ALA A 84 8.78 8.37 2.33
CA ALA A 84 8.45 9.03 3.58
C ALA A 84 7.71 10.37 3.34
N THR A 85 8.08 11.11 2.29
CA THR A 85 7.38 12.37 1.93
C THR A 85 5.94 12.11 1.51
N GLU A 86 5.69 11.07 0.70
CA GLU A 86 4.34 10.69 0.27
C GLU A 86 3.47 10.27 1.46
N LEU A 87 4.03 9.57 2.45
CA LEU A 87 3.33 9.22 3.69
C LEU A 87 3.00 10.43 4.58
N LEU A 88 3.69 11.55 4.39
CA LEU A 88 3.49 12.79 5.13
C LEU A 88 2.60 13.80 4.40
N LEU A 89 2.08 13.49 3.21
CA LEU A 89 1.14 14.37 2.52
C LEU A 89 -0.10 14.60 3.42
N GLY A 90 -0.21 15.79 4.00
CA GLY A 90 -1.26 16.17 4.96
C GLY A 90 -0.87 16.09 6.45
N ARG A 91 0.39 15.82 6.79
CA ARG A 91 0.94 15.86 8.16
C ARG A 91 2.15 16.81 8.25
N ASP A 92 2.27 17.52 9.37
CA ASP A 92 3.30 18.55 9.60
C ASP A 92 4.45 18.12 10.53
N ASP A 93 4.47 16.88 11.01
CA ASP A 93 5.50 16.40 11.96
C ASP A 93 6.85 16.05 11.30
N GLY A 94 6.88 15.85 9.98
CA GLY A 94 8.12 15.55 9.25
C GLY A 94 8.77 14.21 9.65
N LYS A 95 8.08 13.38 10.44
CA LYS A 95 8.61 12.16 11.06
C LYS A 95 7.78 10.97 10.61
N VAL A 96 8.44 9.93 10.09
CA VAL A 96 7.75 8.70 9.70
C VAL A 96 8.35 7.52 10.44
N PHE A 97 7.49 6.72 11.10
CA PHE A 97 7.91 5.48 11.74
C PHE A 97 8.53 4.53 10.71
N ILE A 98 9.66 3.94 11.07
CA ILE A 98 10.40 3.00 10.21
C ILE A 98 9.51 1.81 9.82
N ALA A 99 8.73 1.26 10.76
CA ALA A 99 7.82 0.16 10.47
C ALA A 99 6.70 0.56 9.51
N ALA A 100 6.09 1.74 9.68
CA ALA A 100 5.05 2.24 8.79
C ALA A 100 5.59 2.51 7.37
N LEU A 101 6.81 3.05 7.28
CA LEU A 101 7.51 3.28 6.02
C LEU A 101 7.81 1.97 5.30
N PHE A 102 8.31 0.97 6.02
CA PHE A 102 8.59 -0.35 5.46
C PHE A 102 7.32 -1.01 4.93
N ARG A 103 6.23 -1.02 5.71
CA ARG A 103 4.94 -1.57 5.28
C ARG A 103 4.41 -0.87 4.03
N SER A 104 4.50 0.45 3.96
CA SER A 104 4.10 1.19 2.75
C SER A 104 4.94 0.83 1.52
N LEU A 105 6.24 0.57 1.69
CA LEU A 105 7.11 0.11 0.60
C LEU A 105 6.79 -1.34 0.20
N GLU A 106 6.45 -2.18 1.17
CA GLU A 106 6.04 -3.58 0.96
C GLU A 106 4.70 -3.69 0.24
N ASP A 107 3.70 -2.89 0.64
CA ASP A 107 2.39 -2.79 -0.03
C ASP A 107 2.54 -2.33 -1.50
N ARG A 108 3.63 -1.64 -1.82
CA ARG A 108 4.00 -1.22 -3.18
C ARG A 108 4.87 -2.23 -3.93
N GLY A 109 5.26 -3.33 -3.29
CA GLY A 109 6.14 -4.35 -3.85
C GLY A 109 7.61 -3.92 -3.98
N GLU A 110 8.03 -2.82 -3.35
CA GLU A 110 9.39 -2.28 -3.48
C GLU A 110 10.41 -3.00 -2.58
N THR A 111 9.94 -3.75 -1.58
CA THR A 111 10.77 -4.49 -0.61
C THR A 111 10.98 -5.95 -0.99
N SER A 112 10.67 -6.38 -2.22
CA SER A 112 10.87 -7.77 -2.64
C SER A 112 12.31 -8.24 -2.37
N GLY A 113 12.46 -9.27 -1.54
CA GLY A 113 13.76 -9.80 -1.12
C GLY A 113 14.48 -8.99 -0.03
N LEU A 114 13.90 -7.89 0.46
CA LEU A 114 14.43 -7.05 1.53
C LEU A 114 13.55 -7.14 2.78
N GLY A 115 13.95 -7.96 3.75
CA GLY A 115 13.26 -8.04 5.04
C GLY A 115 13.43 -6.78 5.89
N LEU A 116 12.56 -6.61 6.89
CA LEU A 116 12.57 -5.43 7.78
C LEU A 116 13.91 -5.22 8.50
N ALA A 117 14.58 -6.30 8.93
CA ALA A 117 15.89 -6.21 9.58
C ALA A 117 16.96 -5.65 8.62
N GLU A 118 16.97 -6.11 7.37
CA GLU A 118 17.93 -5.64 6.37
C GLU A 118 17.62 -4.20 5.93
N PHE A 119 16.34 -3.85 5.82
CA PHE A 119 15.91 -2.47 5.61
C PHE A 119 16.41 -1.54 6.73
N LYS A 120 16.31 -1.95 8.00
CA LYS A 120 16.85 -1.21 9.14
C LYS A 120 18.37 -1.04 9.07
N ASN A 121 19.10 -2.09 8.71
CA ASN A 121 20.55 -2.00 8.52
C ASN A 121 20.92 -0.98 7.45
N ARG A 122 20.23 -1.00 6.31
CA ARG A 122 20.45 -0.03 5.23
C ARG A 122 20.09 1.39 5.62
N LEU A 123 19.01 1.59 6.38
CA LEU A 123 18.68 2.90 6.96
C LEU A 123 19.79 3.41 7.87
N LEU A 124 20.35 2.54 8.72
CA LEU A 124 21.45 2.90 9.60
C LEU A 124 22.71 3.29 8.82
N MET A 125 23.07 2.53 7.78
CA MET A 125 24.20 2.87 6.90
C MET A 125 23.99 4.22 6.19
N ALA A 126 22.79 4.46 5.66
CA ALA A 126 22.45 5.74 5.03
C ALA A 126 22.49 6.90 6.04
N HIS A 127 22.11 6.65 7.28
CA HIS A 127 22.18 7.64 8.36
C HIS A 127 23.62 7.98 8.74
N GLN A 128 24.47 6.97 8.94
CA GLN A 128 25.90 7.16 9.22
C GLN A 128 26.62 7.88 8.08
N ALA A 129 26.19 7.67 6.84
CA ALA A 129 26.69 8.38 5.67
C ALA A 129 26.12 9.81 5.50
N GLY A 130 25.26 10.27 6.40
CA GLY A 130 24.63 11.60 6.34
C GLY A 130 23.61 11.78 5.21
N LEU A 131 23.17 10.68 4.58
CA LEU A 131 22.20 10.69 3.47
C LEU A 131 20.76 10.77 3.96
N LEU A 132 20.50 10.27 5.17
CA LEU A 132 19.22 10.33 5.87
C LEU A 132 19.43 10.74 7.32
N VAL A 133 18.38 11.26 7.94
CA VAL A 133 18.39 11.57 9.36
C VAL A 133 17.40 10.66 10.05
N LEU A 134 17.88 9.90 11.03
CA LEU A 134 17.05 9.11 11.92
C LEU A 134 16.83 9.87 13.22
N SER A 135 15.63 9.78 13.79
CA SER A 135 15.34 10.38 15.09
C SER A 135 14.74 9.37 16.06
N ARG A 136 14.84 9.72 17.34
CA ARG A 136 14.26 8.95 18.43
C ARG A 136 12.75 9.19 18.50
N PHE A 137 12.06 8.27 19.14
CA PHE A 137 10.69 8.46 19.60
C PHE A 137 10.71 9.20 20.93
N GLU A 138 9.81 10.17 21.11
CA GLU A 138 9.72 10.99 22.31
C GLU A 138 8.48 10.64 23.15
N LEU A 139 8.56 10.83 24.47
CA LEU A 139 7.56 10.36 25.44
C LEU A 139 6.16 11.03 25.33
N GLY A 140 5.97 11.94 24.37
CA GLY A 140 4.67 12.60 24.10
C GLY A 140 4.04 12.21 22.75
N GLU A 141 4.74 11.43 21.94
CA GLU A 141 4.24 10.98 20.64
C GLU A 141 3.24 9.82 20.83
N ARG A 142 2.10 9.86 20.14
CA ARG A 142 1.10 8.79 20.22
C ARG A 142 1.38 7.73 19.15
N ALA A 143 1.82 6.56 19.58
CA ALA A 143 1.93 5.36 18.75
C ALA A 143 1.64 4.12 19.58
N ASP A 144 1.21 3.06 18.92
CA ASP A 144 1.06 1.74 19.54
C ASP A 144 2.43 1.11 19.83
N ALA A 145 2.52 0.35 20.92
CA ALA A 145 3.77 -0.26 21.37
C ALA A 145 4.38 -1.22 20.32
N ALA A 146 3.54 -1.85 19.49
CA ALA A 146 4.00 -2.73 18.42
C ALA A 146 4.72 -1.94 17.32
N THR A 147 4.18 -0.81 16.87
CA THR A 147 4.85 0.08 15.90
C THR A 147 6.16 0.65 16.43
N ILE A 148 6.23 1.04 17.70
CA ILE A 148 7.47 1.54 18.32
C ILE A 148 8.53 0.43 18.30
N THR A 149 8.19 -0.76 18.81
CA THR A 149 9.10 -1.91 18.87
C THR A 149 9.55 -2.34 17.46
N ALA A 150 8.61 -2.42 16.52
CA ALA A 150 8.90 -2.78 15.13
C ALA A 150 9.76 -1.72 14.43
N SER A 151 9.72 -0.46 14.85
CA SER A 151 10.51 0.62 14.26
C SER A 151 11.91 0.77 14.87
N GLU A 152 12.16 0.18 16.05
CA GLU A 152 13.40 0.41 16.81
C GLU A 152 14.64 -0.08 16.06
N ILE A 153 15.64 0.81 15.93
CA ILE A 153 17.02 0.51 15.52
C ILE A 153 17.93 0.89 16.68
N ARG A 154 18.68 -0.07 17.23
CA ARG A 154 19.69 0.19 18.28
C ARG A 154 21.08 0.27 17.68
N HIS A 155 21.78 1.38 17.92
CA HIS A 155 23.16 1.54 17.50
C HIS A 155 23.94 2.45 18.46
N LEU A 156 25.09 1.99 18.95
CA LEU A 156 25.98 2.73 19.88
C LEU A 156 25.25 3.36 21.09
N GLY A 157 24.29 2.63 21.66
CA GLY A 157 23.50 3.10 22.81
C GLY A 157 22.36 4.07 22.47
N ALA A 158 22.18 4.45 21.20
CA ALA A 158 21.03 5.20 20.72
C ALA A 158 19.94 4.28 20.16
N ALA A 159 18.67 4.72 20.24
CA ALA A 159 17.50 4.02 19.71
C ALA A 159 16.72 4.92 18.76
N PHE A 160 16.68 4.56 17.48
CA PHE A 160 16.01 5.31 16.43
C PHE A 160 14.69 4.65 16.05
N HIS A 161 13.69 5.47 15.75
CA HIS A 161 12.32 5.01 15.46
C HIS A 161 11.74 5.68 14.21
N HIS A 162 12.22 6.87 13.87
CA HIS A 162 11.72 7.67 12.76
C HIS A 162 12.78 7.93 11.71
N VAL A 163 12.32 8.08 10.47
CA VAL A 163 13.02 8.78 9.41
C VAL A 163 12.51 10.22 9.38
N LEU A 164 13.41 11.19 9.42
CA LEU A 164 13.09 12.60 9.28
C LEU A 164 13.10 13.02 7.81
N VAL A 165 11.99 13.60 7.36
CA VAL A 165 11.85 14.20 6.04
C VAL A 165 12.08 15.69 6.17
N ARG A 166 13.17 16.19 5.60
CA ARG A 166 13.37 17.63 5.45
C ARG A 166 12.45 18.13 4.34
N ARG A 167 11.41 18.89 4.69
CA ARG A 167 10.70 19.68 3.69
C ARG A 167 11.72 20.66 3.08
N PRO A 168 11.87 20.75 1.74
CA PRO A 168 12.67 21.82 1.16
C PRO A 168 12.07 23.14 1.66
N LYS A 169 12.90 23.96 2.32
CA LYS A 169 12.52 25.31 2.70
C LYS A 169 12.10 26.00 1.41
N SER A 170 10.82 26.30 1.25
CA SER A 170 10.36 27.16 0.16
C SER A 170 11.18 28.44 0.28
N GLU A 171 12.09 28.67 -0.67
CA GLU A 171 12.76 29.96 -0.77
C GLU A 171 11.65 30.98 -0.99
N GLY A 172 11.47 31.84 0.02
CA GLY A 172 10.55 32.96 -0.08
C GLY A 172 10.96 33.81 -1.26
N SER A 173 10.03 34.02 -2.20
CA SER A 173 10.11 35.13 -3.13
C SER A 173 10.39 36.41 -2.33
N LYS A 174 11.54 37.03 -2.62
CA LYS A 174 11.78 38.44 -2.31
C LYS A 174 10.97 39.31 -3.26
#